data_AF-A0A2E3ZID0-F1
#
_entry.id   AF-A0A2E3ZID0-F1
#
_cell.length_a   1.000
_cell.length_b   1.000
_cell.length_c   1.000
_cell.angle_alpha   90.00
_cell.angle_beta   90.00
_cell.angle_gamma   90.00
#
_symmetry.space_group_name_H-M   'P 1'
#
loop_
_entity.id
_entity.type
_entity.pdbx_description
1 polymer ?
#
loop_
_entity_poly.entity_id
_entity_poly.type
_entity_poly.pdbx_seq_one_letter_code
_entity_poly.pdbx_strand_id
1 'polypeptide(L)'
;MNRPLTALVLCFIMALMPLAGCVSQSDVDSAIADHDADIADKQNAIDNLTTEVSELESQMQAQDAFISALQSELSNISNQHNSTLSSYEALQSEHSFVQAQLASAEYNATAHESQITSLGTQLDLANNHIAMLNELMSNTSNTTNESFVQISNQMAQMNEHISNLSALLNYSTARHQENVSLVSQLTIERDSLSSALNQTNAALIAANATIAGYEQMIAEAQADAELQSSAWGLMSATVLLPTLHGAPSIVMSGTGAETTFQYNSSLQDEHWIMVEFCNVSMTDDDHMEFVYSWIFDRALNQDFSEEDNRSRRATWSGYEFEPNECIFFTEYVVSNQYNTSWSFPYFGMMTDLSNSWIGEFEMTVNVCTSEYRWQQGCEIANHDFDDDQFGPYYSLSIDDHPLHASRFIPVSVSGDPCAWNWSTSGINACGVPDDCTERSDWQSGPFISDCASVFIFDDNAYGSDNATLLNASLAMIYQDGAYSTQDVFVCVVDADILVVNEVYNELNVYVRGFGTSNAVNITGNHAEGTVSGELGAQVSYSNGLYSDINIHHWTDPNGIC
;
A
#
# COMPACT_ATOMS: atom_id res chain seq x y z
N MET A 1 61.20 -168.19 96.25
CA MET A 1 62.45 -168.38 96.99
C MET A 1 62.08 -168.39 98.47
N ASN A 2 61.79 -169.51 99.13
CA ASN A 2 62.60 -170.68 99.44
C ASN A 2 63.97 -170.36 100.09
N ARG A 3 64.04 -170.70 101.40
CA ARG A 3 65.20 -171.20 102.19
C ARG A 3 65.90 -170.24 103.20
N PRO A 4 66.52 -170.77 104.30
CA PRO A 4 65.86 -170.99 105.60
C PRO A 4 66.81 -170.85 106.85
N LEU A 5 66.30 -171.26 108.03
CA LEU A 5 66.91 -172.01 109.15
C LEU A 5 68.32 -171.69 109.75
N THR A 6 68.37 -171.92 111.08
CA THR A 6 69.48 -172.38 111.98
C THR A 6 70.53 -171.36 112.42
N ALA A 7 71.06 -171.31 113.66
CA ALA A 7 70.90 -172.04 114.93
C ALA A 7 71.86 -171.41 115.99
N LEU A 8 71.51 -171.39 117.28
CA LEU A 8 72.34 -171.61 118.50
C LEU A 8 71.47 -171.22 119.73
N VAL A 9 70.95 -172.07 120.61
CA VAL A 9 71.52 -173.15 121.44
C VAL A 9 72.31 -172.63 122.66
N LEU A 10 71.69 -172.87 123.84
CA LEU A 10 72.25 -173.28 125.14
C LEU A 10 72.51 -172.29 126.29
N CYS A 11 71.98 -172.72 127.44
CA CYS A 11 72.47 -172.61 128.82
C CYS A 11 72.24 -171.30 129.61
N PHE A 12 71.24 -171.32 130.51
CA PHE A 12 71.50 -171.62 131.93
C PHE A 12 70.23 -171.99 132.69
N ILE A 13 70.30 -173.08 133.46
CA ILE A 13 69.30 -173.54 134.42
C ILE A 13 69.71 -173.01 135.81
N MET A 14 68.74 -172.50 136.59
CA MET A 14 68.57 -172.65 138.06
C MET A 14 68.16 -171.34 138.78
N ALA A 15 66.91 -171.30 139.25
CA ALA A 15 66.42 -170.79 140.54
C ALA A 15 64.88 -170.71 140.45
N LEU A 16 64.10 -171.69 140.93
CA LEU A 16 63.61 -171.81 142.31
C LEU A 16 63.17 -170.47 142.93
N MET A 17 61.92 -170.04 142.70
CA MET A 17 60.83 -170.08 143.70
C MET A 17 59.60 -169.25 143.26
N PRO A 18 58.39 -169.60 143.73
CA PRO A 18 57.12 -168.99 143.33
C PRO A 18 56.66 -167.87 144.29
N LEU A 19 55.52 -167.25 143.95
CA LEU A 19 54.62 -166.36 144.71
C LEU A 19 54.52 -164.89 144.23
N ALA A 20 53.41 -164.66 143.52
CA ALA A 20 52.32 -163.80 143.98
C ALA A 20 52.59 -162.30 144.17
N GLY A 21 52.23 -161.54 143.13
CA GLY A 21 51.82 -160.14 143.22
C GLY A 21 50.75 -159.94 142.15
N CYS A 22 49.50 -160.10 142.57
CA CYS A 22 48.31 -160.25 141.75
C CYS A 22 48.14 -159.17 140.66
N VAL A 23 48.14 -159.59 139.40
CA VAL A 23 47.03 -159.22 138.53
C VAL A 23 46.18 -160.48 138.50
N SER A 24 45.00 -160.44 139.12
CA SER A 24 44.09 -161.57 139.03
C SER A 24 43.67 -161.73 137.56
N GLN A 25 43.40 -162.95 137.10
CA GLN A 25 42.86 -163.16 135.76
C GLN A 25 41.61 -162.28 135.52
N SER A 26 40.82 -162.04 136.57
CA SER A 26 39.69 -161.10 136.54
C SER A 26 40.06 -159.64 136.30
N ASP A 27 41.23 -159.15 136.75
CA ASP A 27 41.67 -157.78 136.48
C ASP A 27 42.09 -157.62 135.01
N VAL A 28 42.74 -158.65 134.44
CA VAL A 28 43.04 -158.70 133.00
C VAL A 28 41.75 -158.75 132.19
N ASP A 29 40.81 -159.62 132.55
CA ASP A 29 39.53 -159.76 131.84
C ASP A 29 38.71 -158.46 131.92
N SER A 30 38.73 -157.75 133.06
CA SER A 30 38.07 -156.44 133.21
C SER A 30 38.73 -155.36 132.35
N ALA A 31 40.06 -155.29 132.32
CA ALA A 31 40.78 -154.31 131.48
C ALA A 31 40.58 -154.60 129.98
N ILE A 32 40.50 -155.87 129.59
CA ILE A 32 40.14 -156.28 128.22
C ILE A 32 38.72 -155.82 127.91
N ALA A 33 37.75 -156.07 128.80
CA ALA A 33 36.36 -155.65 128.60
C ALA A 33 36.22 -154.11 128.47
N ASP A 34 36.94 -153.33 129.28
CA ASP A 34 36.96 -151.87 129.18
C ASP A 34 37.59 -151.40 127.86
N HIS A 35 38.66 -152.07 127.40
CA HIS A 35 39.30 -151.74 126.13
C HIS A 35 38.44 -152.14 124.93
N ASP A 36 37.73 -153.26 124.99
CA ASP A 36 36.75 -153.67 123.97
C ASP A 36 35.58 -152.69 123.91
N ALA A 37 35.13 -152.16 125.05
CA ALA A 37 34.13 -151.10 125.10
C ALA A 37 34.64 -149.79 124.48
N ASP A 38 35.88 -149.34 124.81
CA ASP A 38 36.50 -148.16 124.20
C ASP A 38 36.72 -148.33 122.67
N ILE A 39 37.11 -149.53 122.23
CA ILE A 39 37.20 -149.87 120.81
C ILE A 39 35.82 -149.76 120.15
N ALA A 40 34.78 -150.29 120.77
CA ALA A 40 33.42 -150.21 120.23
C ALA A 40 32.93 -148.75 120.12
N ASP A 41 33.20 -147.93 121.14
CA ASP A 41 32.84 -146.51 121.14
C ASP A 41 33.61 -145.71 120.08
N LYS A 42 34.91 -145.97 119.93
CA LYS A 42 35.73 -145.36 118.87
C LYS A 42 35.28 -145.82 117.48
N GLN A 43 34.89 -147.08 117.33
CA GLN A 43 34.36 -147.58 116.07
C GLN A 43 33.05 -146.88 115.72
N ASN A 44 32.14 -146.72 116.68
CA ASN A 44 30.91 -145.94 116.49
C ASN A 44 31.20 -144.47 116.10
N ALA A 45 32.20 -143.84 116.74
CA ALA A 45 32.62 -142.48 116.39
C ALA A 45 33.23 -142.39 114.98
N ILE A 46 34.04 -143.38 114.58
CA ILE A 46 34.59 -143.50 113.23
C ILE A 46 33.46 -143.66 112.20
N ASP A 47 32.47 -144.50 112.48
CA ASP A 47 31.34 -144.72 111.58
C ASP A 47 30.49 -143.45 111.41
N ASN A 48 30.27 -142.70 112.50
CA ASN A 48 29.60 -141.40 112.47
C ASN A 48 30.38 -140.36 111.65
N LEU A 49 31.70 -140.21 111.90
CA LEU A 49 32.56 -139.29 111.13
C LEU A 49 32.65 -139.70 109.66
N THR A 50 32.70 -141.00 109.36
CA THR A 50 32.68 -141.51 107.98
C THR A 50 31.39 -141.13 107.27
N THR A 51 30.27 -141.17 107.99
CA THR A 51 28.96 -140.73 107.47
C THR A 51 28.95 -139.21 107.23
N GLU A 52 29.43 -138.40 108.18
CA GLU A 52 29.51 -136.94 108.04
C GLU A 52 30.42 -136.52 106.89
N VAL A 53 31.59 -137.15 106.73
CA VAL A 53 32.50 -136.91 105.61
C VAL A 53 31.83 -137.25 104.29
N SER A 54 31.12 -138.38 104.21
CA SER A 54 30.38 -138.77 103.01
C SER A 54 29.29 -137.75 102.64
N GLU A 55 28.61 -137.17 103.65
CA GLU A 55 27.60 -136.13 103.44
C GLU A 55 28.23 -134.81 102.98
N LEU A 56 29.35 -134.39 103.59
CA LEU A 56 30.11 -133.21 103.17
C LEU A 56 30.67 -133.35 101.74
N GLU A 57 31.18 -134.52 101.37
CA GLU A 57 31.61 -134.81 100.01
C GLU A 57 30.46 -134.70 99.01
N SER A 58 29.26 -135.20 99.36
CA SER A 58 28.06 -135.05 98.55
C SER A 58 27.65 -133.58 98.41
N GLN A 59 27.71 -132.79 99.49
CA GLN A 59 27.44 -131.35 99.46
C GLN A 59 28.45 -130.59 98.60
N MET A 60 29.75 -130.93 98.69
CA MET A 60 30.79 -130.34 97.84
C MET A 60 30.55 -130.63 96.36
N GLN A 61 30.22 -131.88 96.00
CA GLN A 61 29.87 -132.23 94.63
C GLN A 61 28.65 -131.45 94.12
N ALA A 62 27.64 -131.23 94.97
CA ALA A 62 26.49 -130.41 94.62
C ALA A 62 26.87 -128.92 94.41
N GLN A 63 27.77 -128.38 95.24
CA GLN A 63 28.28 -127.01 95.07
C GLN A 63 29.12 -126.85 93.80
N ASP A 64 29.97 -127.82 93.46
CA ASP A 64 30.78 -127.79 92.22
C ASP A 64 29.88 -127.82 90.98
N ALA A 65 28.82 -128.62 91.00
CA ALA A 65 27.81 -128.64 89.95
C ALA A 65 27.11 -127.28 89.82
N PHE A 66 26.78 -126.64 90.95
CA PHE A 66 26.17 -125.32 90.98
C PHE A 66 27.10 -124.22 90.47
N ILE A 67 28.38 -124.22 90.87
CA ILE A 67 29.41 -123.29 90.37
C ILE A 67 29.56 -123.43 88.86
N SER A 68 29.61 -124.66 88.35
CA SER A 68 29.72 -124.93 86.92
C SER A 68 28.50 -124.37 86.15
N ALA A 69 27.29 -124.50 86.72
CA ALA A 69 26.08 -123.92 86.13
C ALA A 69 26.14 -122.39 86.09
N LEU A 70 26.54 -121.73 87.18
CA LEU A 70 26.70 -120.27 87.24
C LEU A 70 27.76 -119.75 86.26
N GLN A 71 28.88 -120.47 86.09
CA GLN A 71 29.91 -120.11 85.12
C GLN A 71 29.38 -120.17 83.68
N SER A 72 28.56 -121.18 83.37
CA SER A 72 27.88 -121.30 82.08
C SER A 72 26.89 -120.15 81.85
N GLU A 73 26.11 -119.79 82.87
CA GLU A 73 25.16 -118.68 82.80
C GLU A 73 25.87 -117.34 82.60
N LEU A 74 26.97 -117.09 83.33
CA LEU A 74 27.78 -115.88 83.19
C LEU A 74 28.37 -115.76 81.77
N SER A 75 28.87 -116.86 81.20
CA SER A 75 29.36 -116.89 79.81
C SER A 75 28.24 -116.55 78.82
N ASN A 76 27.04 -117.11 79.02
CA ASN A 76 25.89 -116.82 78.18
C ASN A 76 25.46 -115.34 78.27
N ILE A 77 25.37 -114.78 79.48
CA ILE A 77 25.05 -113.35 79.70
C ILE A 77 26.12 -112.46 79.05
N SER A 78 27.41 -112.79 79.19
CA SER A 78 28.49 -112.03 78.56
C SER A 78 28.36 -112.01 77.03
N ASN A 79 28.00 -113.13 76.42
CA ASN A 79 27.78 -113.21 74.97
C ASN A 79 26.56 -112.40 74.53
N GLN A 80 25.46 -112.47 75.30
CA GLN A 80 24.26 -111.66 75.04
C GLN A 80 24.55 -110.15 75.17
N HIS A 81 25.33 -109.75 76.17
CA HIS A 81 25.75 -108.36 76.35
C HIS A 81 26.55 -107.85 75.15
N ASN A 82 27.55 -108.61 74.69
CA ASN A 82 28.38 -108.22 73.54
C ASN A 82 27.57 -108.11 72.23
N SER A 83 26.59 -109.01 72.02
CA SER A 83 25.68 -108.95 70.89
C SER A 83 24.77 -107.71 70.95
N THR A 84 24.25 -107.40 72.14
CA THR A 84 23.42 -106.22 72.37
C THR A 84 24.21 -104.93 72.16
N LEU A 85 25.46 -104.87 72.63
CA LEU A 85 26.36 -103.73 72.43
C LEU A 85 26.64 -103.51 70.94
N SER A 86 26.95 -104.56 70.20
CA SER A 86 27.17 -104.48 68.74
C SER A 86 25.92 -103.98 68.00
N SER A 87 24.73 -104.43 68.42
CA SER A 87 23.46 -103.97 67.85
C SER A 87 23.19 -102.50 68.17
N TYR A 88 23.54 -102.04 69.37
CA TYR A 88 23.43 -100.64 69.77
C TYR A 88 24.35 -99.73 68.94
N GLU A 89 25.60 -100.13 68.71
CA GLU A 89 26.55 -99.37 67.86
C GLU A 89 26.08 -99.27 66.40
N ALA A 90 25.46 -100.33 65.87
CA ALA A 90 24.85 -100.32 64.54
C ALA A 90 23.66 -99.34 64.47
N LEU A 91 22.76 -99.37 65.46
CA LEU A 91 21.64 -98.43 65.56
C LEU A 91 22.11 -96.97 65.69
N GLN A 92 23.18 -96.73 66.44
CA GLN A 92 23.74 -95.38 66.59
C GLN A 92 24.32 -94.85 65.26
N SER A 93 24.92 -95.73 64.46
CA SER A 93 25.40 -95.39 63.12
C SER A 93 24.24 -95.11 62.16
N GLU A 94 23.19 -95.92 62.19
CA GLU A 94 21.97 -95.72 61.39
C GLU A 94 21.27 -94.40 61.76
N HIS A 95 21.14 -94.10 63.06
CA HIS A 95 20.59 -92.84 63.55
C HIS A 95 21.37 -91.64 62.99
N SER A 96 22.70 -91.69 63.04
CA SER A 96 23.55 -90.60 62.54
C SER A 96 23.37 -90.40 61.02
N PHE A 97 23.22 -91.49 60.26
CA PHE A 97 22.96 -91.45 58.83
C PHE A 97 21.58 -90.85 58.51
N VAL A 98 20.53 -91.28 59.22
CA VAL A 98 19.18 -90.73 59.05
C VAL A 98 19.14 -89.24 59.42
N GLN A 99 19.84 -88.83 60.47
CA GLN A 99 19.92 -87.43 60.88
C GLN A 99 20.58 -86.55 59.80
N ALA A 100 21.64 -87.05 59.13
CA ALA A 100 22.26 -86.34 58.02
C ALA A 100 21.33 -86.23 56.80
N GLN A 101 20.57 -87.29 56.49
CA GLN A 101 19.57 -87.26 55.42
C GLN A 101 18.45 -86.26 55.73
N LEU A 102 17.96 -86.23 56.97
CA LEU A 102 16.93 -85.28 57.40
C LEU A 102 17.40 -83.84 57.23
N ALA A 103 18.61 -83.51 57.71
CA ALA A 103 19.18 -82.17 57.55
C ALA A 103 19.32 -81.76 56.07
N SER A 104 19.70 -82.70 55.20
CA SER A 104 19.76 -82.43 53.75
C SER A 104 18.38 -82.21 53.15
N ALA A 105 17.37 -82.96 53.59
CA ALA A 105 16.00 -82.80 53.11
C ALA A 105 15.39 -81.47 53.56
N GLU A 106 15.63 -81.07 54.82
CA GLU A 106 15.21 -79.77 55.35
C GLU A 106 15.85 -78.60 54.58
N TYR A 107 17.15 -78.68 54.32
CA TYR A 107 17.85 -77.67 53.50
C TYR A 107 17.24 -77.54 52.10
N ASN A 108 16.99 -78.68 51.43
CA ASN A 108 16.38 -78.68 50.11
C ASN A 108 14.96 -78.10 50.16
N ALA A 109 14.16 -78.45 51.16
CA ALA A 109 12.82 -77.91 51.33
C ALA A 109 12.83 -76.38 51.47
N THR A 110 13.73 -75.81 52.28
CA THR A 110 13.90 -74.35 52.40
C THR A 110 14.32 -73.71 51.08
N ALA A 111 15.23 -74.34 50.33
CA ALA A 111 15.65 -73.86 49.02
C ALA A 111 14.49 -73.83 48.01
N HIS A 112 13.68 -74.89 47.98
CA HIS A 112 12.49 -74.95 47.14
C HIS A 112 11.43 -73.92 47.55
N GLU A 113 11.22 -73.69 48.84
CA GLU A 113 10.30 -72.66 49.34
C GLU A 113 10.72 -71.26 48.87
N SER A 114 12.01 -70.93 48.98
CA SER A 114 12.55 -69.66 48.45
C SER A 114 12.34 -69.52 46.94
N GLN A 115 12.55 -70.59 46.18
CA GLN A 115 12.31 -70.60 44.74
C GLN A 115 10.82 -70.39 44.40
N ILE A 116 9.91 -71.05 45.14
CA ILE A 116 8.46 -70.88 44.99
C ILE A 116 8.05 -69.43 45.26
N THR A 117 8.56 -68.82 46.34
CA THR A 117 8.30 -67.40 46.63
C THR A 117 8.77 -66.49 45.50
N SER A 118 9.99 -66.72 44.97
CA SER A 118 10.51 -65.94 43.84
C SER A 118 9.63 -66.07 42.59
N LEU A 119 9.25 -67.30 42.23
CA LEU A 119 8.36 -67.54 41.10
C LEU A 119 6.97 -66.91 41.30
N GLY A 120 6.44 -66.94 42.53
CA GLY A 120 5.22 -66.23 42.90
C GLY A 120 5.31 -64.73 42.62
N THR A 121 6.38 -64.07 43.05
CA THR A 121 6.59 -62.64 42.78
C THR A 121 6.73 -62.33 41.28
N GLN A 122 7.37 -63.21 40.50
CA GLN A 122 7.49 -63.05 39.05
C GLN A 122 6.13 -63.21 38.36
N LEU A 123 5.29 -64.13 38.82
CA LEU A 123 3.94 -64.33 38.31
C LEU A 123 3.05 -63.10 38.55
N ASP A 124 3.10 -62.52 39.75
CA ASP A 124 2.36 -61.31 40.08
C ASP A 124 2.78 -60.12 39.21
N LEU A 125 4.09 -59.96 38.96
CA LEU A 125 4.61 -58.93 38.06
C LEU A 125 4.11 -59.15 36.62
N ALA A 126 4.14 -60.39 36.14
CA ALA A 126 3.65 -60.74 34.81
C ALA A 126 2.15 -60.43 34.66
N ASN A 127 1.33 -60.76 35.67
CA ASN A 127 -0.10 -60.44 35.69
C ASN A 127 -0.36 -58.93 35.66
N ASN A 128 0.42 -58.14 36.40
CA ASN A 128 0.33 -56.68 36.35
C ASN A 128 0.67 -56.13 34.97
N HIS A 129 1.72 -56.65 34.32
CA HIS A 129 2.06 -56.26 32.94
C HIS A 129 0.94 -56.62 31.94
N ILE A 130 0.31 -57.79 32.07
CA ILE A 130 -0.83 -58.18 31.24
C ILE A 130 -2.00 -57.20 31.41
N ALA A 131 -2.31 -56.79 32.65
CA ALA A 131 -3.36 -55.81 32.92
C ALA A 131 -3.07 -54.46 32.25
N MET A 132 -1.84 -53.95 32.37
CA MET A 132 -1.41 -52.71 31.72
C MET A 132 -1.49 -52.79 30.18
N LEU A 133 -1.08 -53.92 29.60
CA LEU A 133 -1.15 -54.13 28.15
C LEU A 133 -2.60 -54.16 27.65
N ASN A 134 -3.51 -54.78 28.41
CA ASN A 134 -4.93 -54.80 28.08
C ASN A 134 -5.54 -53.38 28.12
N GLU A 135 -5.19 -52.58 29.12
CA GLU A 135 -5.63 -51.19 29.21
C GLU A 135 -5.08 -50.34 28.05
N LEU A 136 -3.79 -50.48 27.73
CA LEU A 136 -3.17 -49.80 26.61
C LEU A 136 -3.83 -50.16 25.28
N MET A 137 -4.13 -51.43 25.07
CA MET A 137 -4.81 -51.92 23.87
C MET A 137 -6.23 -51.36 23.76
N SER A 138 -6.98 -51.30 24.86
CA SER A 138 -8.30 -50.67 24.90
C SER A 138 -8.25 -49.18 24.53
N ASN A 139 -7.33 -48.42 25.16
CA ASN A 139 -7.16 -47.00 24.88
C ASN A 139 -6.73 -46.73 23.42
N THR A 140 -5.82 -47.55 22.90
CA THR A 140 -5.38 -47.46 21.50
C THR A 140 -6.52 -47.77 20.54
N SER A 141 -7.33 -48.79 20.84
CA SER A 141 -8.52 -49.14 20.05
C SER A 141 -9.53 -47.99 20.02
N ASN A 142 -9.84 -47.38 21.17
CA ASN A 142 -10.76 -46.24 21.25
C ASN A 142 -10.24 -45.05 20.45
N THR A 143 -8.97 -44.68 20.64
CA THR A 143 -8.32 -43.58 19.92
C THR A 143 -8.33 -43.81 18.40
N THR A 144 -8.09 -45.05 17.97
CA THR A 144 -8.14 -45.43 16.55
C THR A 144 -9.56 -45.29 16.00
N ASN A 145 -10.57 -45.72 16.74
CA ASN A 145 -11.97 -45.62 16.35
C ASN A 145 -12.43 -44.15 16.25
N GLU A 146 -12.03 -43.31 17.20
CA GLU A 146 -12.28 -41.86 17.17
C GLU A 146 -11.64 -41.20 15.94
N SER A 147 -10.37 -41.55 15.66
CA SER A 147 -9.66 -41.06 14.48
C SER A 147 -10.37 -41.46 13.19
N PHE A 148 -10.87 -42.70 13.09
CA PHE A 148 -11.62 -43.16 11.93
C PHE A 148 -12.93 -42.37 11.74
N VAL A 149 -13.67 -42.10 12.82
CA VAL A 149 -14.88 -41.27 12.78
C VAL A 149 -14.56 -39.85 12.32
N GLN A 150 -13.49 -39.24 12.82
CA GLN A 150 -13.06 -37.90 12.39
C GLN A 150 -12.71 -37.85 10.91
N ILE A 151 -11.93 -38.81 10.42
CA ILE A 151 -11.56 -38.91 8.99
C ILE A 151 -12.82 -39.09 8.13
N SER A 152 -13.76 -39.95 8.55
CA SER A 152 -15.03 -40.15 7.85
C SER A 152 -15.84 -38.85 7.73
N ASN A 153 -15.94 -38.08 8.83
CA ASN A 153 -16.62 -36.78 8.83
C ASN A 153 -15.92 -35.75 7.93
N GLN A 154 -14.58 -35.70 7.96
CA GLN A 154 -13.80 -34.83 7.06
C GLN A 154 -14.00 -35.18 5.59
N MET A 155 -14.04 -36.47 5.25
CA MET A 155 -14.33 -36.92 3.88
C MET A 155 -15.75 -36.51 3.43
N ALA A 156 -16.74 -36.61 4.33
CA ALA A 156 -18.11 -36.17 4.02
C ALA A 156 -18.17 -34.67 3.72
N GLN A 157 -17.53 -33.84 4.56
CA GLN A 157 -17.43 -32.39 4.34
C GLN A 157 -16.70 -32.04 3.03
N MET A 158 -15.61 -32.75 2.75
CA MET A 158 -14.86 -32.55 1.50
C MET A 158 -15.69 -32.90 0.28
N ASN A 159 -16.47 -33.99 0.33
CA ASN A 159 -17.39 -34.35 -0.75
C ASN A 159 -18.47 -33.28 -0.97
N GLU A 160 -19.00 -32.69 0.10
CA GLU A 160 -19.94 -31.58 0.01
C GLU A 160 -19.30 -30.35 -0.64
N HIS A 161 -18.08 -29.97 -0.23
CA HIS A 161 -17.33 -28.89 -0.85
C HIS A 161 -17.05 -29.13 -2.34
N ILE A 162 -16.65 -30.34 -2.72
CA ILE A 162 -16.43 -30.71 -4.12
C ILE A 162 -17.73 -30.58 -4.92
N SER A 163 -18.86 -30.99 -4.35
CA SER A 163 -20.17 -30.83 -4.99
C SER A 163 -20.52 -29.35 -5.21
N ASN A 164 -20.35 -28.52 -4.17
CA ASN A 164 -20.60 -27.08 -4.25
C ASN A 164 -19.69 -26.38 -5.27
N LEU A 165 -18.40 -26.72 -5.30
CA LEU A 165 -17.46 -26.20 -6.29
C LEU A 165 -17.83 -26.62 -7.72
N SER A 166 -18.27 -27.87 -7.91
CA SER A 166 -18.72 -28.36 -9.20
C SER A 166 -19.97 -27.60 -9.68
N ALA A 167 -20.92 -27.33 -8.78
CA ALA A 167 -22.09 -26.52 -9.09
C ALA A 167 -21.72 -25.08 -9.46
N LEU A 168 -20.81 -24.45 -8.71
CA LEU A 168 -20.34 -23.09 -8.99
C LEU A 168 -19.59 -23.01 -10.32
N LEU A 169 -18.76 -24.00 -10.65
CA LEU A 169 -18.03 -24.07 -11.91
C LEU A 169 -18.99 -24.20 -13.10
N ASN A 170 -20.02 -25.04 -12.99
CA ASN A 170 -21.06 -25.16 -14.00
C ASN A 170 -21.82 -23.84 -14.20
N TYR A 171 -22.19 -23.16 -13.12
CA TYR A 171 -22.83 -21.85 -13.17
C TYR A 171 -21.94 -20.80 -13.85
N SER A 172 -20.66 -20.72 -13.46
CA SER A 172 -19.68 -19.82 -14.05
C SER A 172 -19.48 -20.09 -15.55
N THR A 173 -19.43 -21.37 -15.94
CA THR A 173 -19.31 -21.79 -17.34
C THR A 173 -20.53 -21.34 -18.16
N ALA A 174 -21.74 -21.51 -17.62
CA ALA A 174 -22.96 -21.05 -18.28
C ALA A 174 -22.98 -19.52 -18.47
N ARG A 175 -22.60 -18.76 -17.43
CA ARG A 175 -22.46 -17.29 -17.52
C ARG A 175 -21.40 -16.86 -18.53
N HIS A 176 -20.28 -17.59 -18.61
CA HIS A 176 -19.25 -17.30 -19.61
C HIS A 176 -19.76 -17.52 -21.04
N GLN A 177 -20.50 -18.61 -21.29
CA GLN A 177 -21.11 -18.88 -22.60
C GLN A 177 -22.14 -17.81 -22.99
N GLU A 178 -22.93 -17.32 -22.03
CA GLU A 178 -23.86 -16.20 -22.23
C GLU A 178 -23.11 -14.92 -22.62
N ASN A 179 -22.04 -14.58 -21.89
CA ASN A 179 -21.21 -13.42 -22.19
C ASN A 179 -20.53 -13.53 -23.56
N VAL A 180 -20.03 -14.71 -23.95
CA VAL A 180 -19.47 -14.95 -25.29
C VAL A 180 -20.52 -14.71 -26.38
N SER A 181 -21.76 -15.14 -26.14
CA SER A 181 -22.87 -14.90 -27.06
C SER A 181 -23.20 -13.41 -27.18
N LEU A 182 -23.20 -12.68 -26.07
CA LEU A 182 -23.43 -11.23 -26.04
C LEU A 182 -22.30 -10.47 -26.75
N VAL A 183 -21.04 -10.81 -26.51
CA VAL A 183 -19.89 -10.20 -27.19
C VAL A 183 -19.96 -10.44 -28.71
N SER A 184 -20.37 -11.64 -29.13
CA SER A 184 -20.58 -11.94 -30.55
C SER A 184 -21.67 -11.04 -31.16
N GLN A 185 -22.80 -10.86 -30.48
CA GLN A 185 -23.87 -9.96 -30.91
C GLN A 185 -23.40 -8.51 -31.01
N LEU A 186 -22.73 -8.00 -29.98
CA LEU A 186 -22.18 -6.64 -29.97
C LEU A 186 -21.12 -6.43 -31.06
N THR A 187 -20.35 -7.46 -31.38
CA THR A 187 -19.36 -7.42 -32.48
C THR A 187 -20.06 -7.23 -33.82
N ILE A 188 -21.14 -7.99 -34.07
CA ILE A 188 -21.96 -7.88 -35.27
C ILE A 188 -22.60 -6.49 -35.37
N GLU A 189 -23.15 -5.99 -34.27
CA GLU A 189 -23.75 -4.65 -34.21
C GLU A 189 -22.73 -3.55 -34.51
N ARG A 190 -21.54 -3.63 -33.90
CA ARG A 190 -20.42 -2.73 -34.15
C ARG A 190 -19.98 -2.75 -35.61
N ASP A 191 -19.89 -3.92 -36.24
CA ASP A 191 -19.53 -4.04 -37.65
C ASP A 191 -20.60 -3.43 -38.56
N SER A 192 -21.88 -3.65 -38.24
CA SER A 192 -23.01 -3.03 -38.95
C SER A 192 -22.98 -1.49 -38.85
N LEU A 193 -22.80 -0.96 -37.64
CA LEU A 193 -22.67 0.48 -37.40
C LEU A 193 -21.45 1.07 -38.11
N SER A 194 -20.31 0.39 -38.08
CA SER A 194 -19.11 0.82 -38.80
C SER A 194 -19.34 0.86 -40.32
N SER A 195 -20.04 -0.12 -40.87
CA SER A 195 -20.42 -0.11 -42.29
C SER A 195 -21.36 1.05 -42.63
N ALA A 196 -22.35 1.31 -41.77
CA ALA A 196 -23.26 2.45 -41.94
C ALA A 196 -22.51 3.79 -41.89
N LEU A 197 -21.61 3.95 -40.92
CA LEU A 197 -20.75 5.14 -40.79
C LEU A 197 -19.87 5.36 -42.02
N ASN A 198 -19.28 4.28 -42.57
CA ASN A 198 -18.49 4.39 -43.79
C ASN A 198 -19.34 4.80 -44.99
N GLN A 199 -20.59 4.33 -45.07
CA GLN A 199 -21.53 4.72 -46.12
C GLN A 199 -21.93 6.20 -45.98
N THR A 200 -22.21 6.68 -44.76
CA THR A 200 -22.52 8.10 -44.53
C THR A 200 -21.32 8.98 -44.81
N ASN A 201 -20.10 8.57 -44.45
CA ASN A 201 -18.87 9.29 -44.79
C ASN A 201 -18.67 9.38 -46.31
N ALA A 202 -18.91 8.29 -47.04
CA ALA A 202 -18.83 8.32 -48.51
C ALA A 202 -19.89 9.25 -49.13
N ALA A 203 -21.11 9.25 -48.59
CA ALA A 203 -22.18 10.16 -49.01
C ALA A 203 -21.83 11.62 -48.70
N LEU A 204 -21.24 11.90 -47.54
CA LEU A 204 -20.75 13.22 -47.15
C LEU A 204 -19.63 13.70 -48.08
N ILE A 205 -18.66 12.84 -48.40
CA ILE A 205 -17.59 13.16 -49.37
C ILE A 205 -18.19 13.50 -50.74
N ALA A 206 -19.19 12.73 -51.20
CA ALA A 206 -19.87 13.01 -52.47
C ALA A 206 -20.69 14.32 -52.42
N ALA A 207 -21.34 14.60 -51.30
CA ALA A 207 -22.05 15.86 -51.08
C ALA A 207 -21.07 17.04 -51.05
N ASN A 208 -19.94 16.93 -50.35
CA ASN A 208 -18.88 17.94 -50.33
C ASN A 208 -18.29 18.16 -51.73
N ALA A 209 -18.10 17.11 -52.54
CA ALA A 209 -17.68 17.27 -53.93
C ALA A 209 -18.73 18.00 -54.79
N THR A 210 -20.02 17.81 -54.49
CA THR A 210 -21.12 18.52 -55.13
C THR A 210 -21.17 19.99 -54.67
N ILE A 211 -20.97 20.24 -53.38
CA ILE A 211 -20.86 21.59 -52.79
C ILE A 211 -19.66 22.30 -53.39
N ALA A 212 -18.48 21.68 -53.47
CA ALA A 212 -17.31 22.24 -54.14
C ALA A 212 -17.59 22.58 -55.62
N GLY A 213 -18.41 21.78 -56.30
CA GLY A 213 -18.91 22.10 -57.64
C GLY A 213 -19.82 23.34 -57.65
N TYR A 214 -20.71 23.49 -56.67
CA TYR A 214 -21.51 24.70 -56.51
C TYR A 214 -20.67 25.90 -56.08
N GLU A 215 -19.69 25.75 -55.19
CA GLU A 215 -18.75 26.78 -54.74
C GLU A 215 -17.89 27.26 -55.90
N GLN A 216 -17.47 26.39 -56.82
CA GLN A 216 -16.76 26.82 -58.03
C GLN A 216 -17.68 27.62 -58.96
N MET A 217 -18.93 27.18 -59.14
CA MET A 217 -19.94 27.93 -59.92
C MET A 217 -20.34 29.25 -59.25
N ILE A 218 -20.31 29.32 -57.93
CA ILE A 218 -20.60 30.51 -57.13
C ILE A 218 -19.39 31.44 -57.10
N ALA A 219 -18.15 30.95 -56.99
CA ALA A 219 -16.92 31.75 -57.07
C ALA A 219 -16.73 32.37 -58.46
N GLU A 220 -17.12 31.67 -59.53
CA GLU A 220 -17.19 32.24 -60.88
C GLU A 220 -18.32 33.29 -61.02
N ALA A 221 -19.32 33.30 -60.14
CA ALA A 221 -20.41 34.30 -60.10
C ALA A 221 -20.19 35.42 -59.04
N GLN A 222 -19.37 35.19 -58.01
CA GLN A 222 -19.04 36.10 -56.91
C GLN A 222 -17.73 36.84 -57.13
N ALA A 223 -16.79 36.32 -57.93
CA ALA A 223 -15.66 37.11 -58.44
C ALA A 223 -16.12 38.31 -59.31
N ASP A 224 -17.35 38.26 -59.84
CA ASP A 224 -18.04 39.38 -60.50
C ASP A 224 -18.88 40.27 -59.54
N ALA A 225 -19.04 39.90 -58.25
CA ALA A 225 -19.91 40.58 -57.27
C ALA A 225 -19.20 41.09 -55.99
N GLU A 226 -18.06 40.52 -55.58
CA GLU A 226 -17.30 40.94 -54.37
C GLU A 226 -16.32 42.11 -54.60
N LEU A 227 -16.22 42.62 -55.84
CA LEU A 227 -15.55 43.90 -56.11
C LEU A 227 -16.41 45.14 -55.74
N GLN A 228 -17.61 44.95 -55.16
CA GLN A 228 -18.55 46.03 -54.83
C GLN A 228 -19.02 46.08 -53.36
N SER A 229 -18.56 45.20 -52.45
CA SER A 229 -19.01 45.22 -51.05
C SER A 229 -17.98 45.72 -50.02
N SER A 230 -16.76 46.07 -50.41
CA SER A 230 -15.78 46.75 -49.52
C SER A 230 -15.85 48.29 -49.55
N ALA A 231 -16.90 48.84 -50.17
CA ALA A 231 -17.14 50.28 -50.31
C ALA A 231 -18.43 50.72 -49.59
N TRP A 232 -18.68 50.18 -48.40
CA TRP A 232 -19.77 50.64 -47.53
C TRP A 232 -19.19 51.65 -46.52
N GLY A 233 -19.63 52.91 -46.62
CA GLY A 233 -19.32 53.97 -45.65
C GLY A 233 -18.41 55.11 -46.14
N LEU A 234 -17.71 54.96 -47.27
CA LEU A 234 -16.83 56.00 -47.83
C LEU A 234 -17.44 56.64 -49.07
N MET A 235 -18.18 57.74 -48.90
CA MET A 235 -18.72 58.49 -50.03
C MET A 235 -17.56 59.07 -50.88
N SER A 236 -17.64 58.94 -52.21
CA SER A 236 -16.73 59.53 -53.20
C SER A 236 -15.31 58.95 -53.36
N ALA A 237 -14.94 57.83 -52.72
CA ALA A 237 -13.62 57.21 -52.89
C ALA A 237 -13.55 56.25 -54.10
N THR A 238 -12.40 56.16 -54.80
CA THR A 238 -12.19 55.24 -55.92
C THR A 238 -11.27 54.08 -55.53
N VAL A 239 -11.81 52.87 -55.48
CA VAL A 239 -11.04 51.64 -55.21
C VAL A 239 -10.21 51.24 -56.43
N LEU A 240 -8.91 51.04 -56.23
CA LEU A 240 -7.99 50.53 -57.24
C LEU A 240 -7.73 49.03 -57.02
N LEU A 241 -7.65 48.27 -58.11
CA LEU A 241 -7.43 46.82 -58.08
C LEU A 241 -6.05 46.48 -57.51
N PRO A 242 -5.94 45.74 -56.38
CA PRO A 242 -4.66 45.44 -55.75
C PRO A 242 -3.66 44.76 -56.69
N THR A 243 -4.11 43.82 -57.51
CA THR A 243 -3.27 43.05 -58.45
C THR A 243 -2.67 43.88 -59.59
N LEU A 244 -3.29 45.02 -59.93
CA LEU A 244 -2.79 45.94 -60.95
C LEU A 244 -1.99 47.11 -60.35
N HIS A 245 -2.09 47.30 -59.04
CA HIS A 245 -1.53 48.44 -58.31
C HIS A 245 -0.64 47.98 -57.16
N GLY A 246 0.38 47.19 -57.50
CA GLY A 246 1.50 46.88 -56.61
C GLY A 246 1.27 45.77 -55.59
N ALA A 247 0.03 45.29 -55.42
CA ALA A 247 -0.39 44.29 -54.45
C ALA A 247 0.14 44.57 -53.03
N PRO A 248 -0.20 45.74 -52.45
CA PRO A 248 0.25 46.07 -51.11
C PRO A 248 -0.29 45.05 -50.10
N SER A 249 0.58 44.65 -49.20
CA SER A 249 0.29 43.72 -48.12
C SER A 249 0.90 44.22 -46.83
N ILE A 250 0.25 43.92 -45.71
CA ILE A 250 0.86 44.09 -44.40
C ILE A 250 0.92 42.72 -43.74
N VAL A 251 2.08 42.43 -43.16
CA VAL A 251 2.28 41.33 -42.24
C VAL A 251 2.40 41.93 -40.85
N MET A 252 1.43 41.68 -39.97
CA MET A 252 1.50 42.10 -38.58
C MET A 252 2.14 40.99 -37.74
N SER A 253 3.04 41.36 -36.85
CA SER A 253 3.69 40.44 -35.91
C SER A 253 3.98 41.17 -34.61
N GLY A 254 3.73 40.57 -33.47
CA GLY A 254 3.93 41.25 -32.19
C GLY A 254 3.65 40.39 -30.99
N THR A 255 3.96 40.92 -29.82
CA THR A 255 3.48 40.45 -28.52
C THR A 255 2.37 41.39 -28.03
N GLY A 256 1.67 41.05 -26.94
CA GLY A 256 0.67 41.94 -26.34
C GLY A 256 1.15 43.35 -26.01
N ALA A 257 2.47 43.51 -25.82
CA ALA A 257 3.09 44.79 -25.48
C ALA A 257 3.47 45.64 -26.71
N GLU A 258 3.71 45.03 -27.88
CA GLU A 258 4.12 45.75 -29.09
C GLU A 258 3.71 44.99 -30.36
N THR A 259 2.98 45.65 -31.27
CA THR A 259 2.65 45.11 -32.60
C THR A 259 3.47 45.79 -33.67
N THR A 260 4.31 45.01 -34.36
CA THR A 260 5.06 45.44 -35.55
C THR A 260 4.21 45.22 -36.81
N PHE A 261 4.08 46.26 -37.61
CA PHE A 261 3.48 46.24 -38.94
C PHE A 261 4.61 46.16 -39.97
N GLN A 262 4.64 45.10 -40.77
CA GLN A 262 5.56 44.97 -41.88
C GLN A 262 4.81 45.13 -43.20
N TYR A 263 4.96 46.30 -43.82
CA TYR A 263 4.38 46.57 -45.13
C TYR A 263 5.27 46.01 -46.24
N ASN A 264 4.66 45.35 -47.21
CA ASN A 264 5.29 44.89 -48.44
C ASN A 264 4.46 45.30 -49.65
N SER A 265 5.08 45.94 -50.63
CA SER A 265 4.40 46.38 -51.85
C SER A 265 5.35 46.48 -53.03
N SER A 266 4.84 46.34 -54.25
CA SER A 266 5.59 46.62 -55.48
C SER A 266 5.27 47.99 -56.09
N LEU A 267 4.54 48.85 -55.36
CA LEU A 267 4.35 50.25 -55.71
C LEU A 267 5.70 50.98 -55.80
N GLN A 268 5.92 51.72 -56.88
CA GLN A 268 7.16 52.48 -57.10
C GLN A 268 7.05 53.94 -56.66
N ASP A 269 5.83 54.47 -56.64
CA ASP A 269 5.53 55.85 -56.27
C ASP A 269 5.44 56.04 -54.75
N GLU A 270 5.63 57.28 -54.29
CA GLU A 270 5.38 57.68 -52.90
C GLU A 270 3.89 57.51 -52.56
N HIS A 271 3.60 57.02 -51.36
CA HIS A 271 2.24 56.77 -50.91
C HIS A 271 2.14 56.81 -49.40
N TRP A 272 0.91 56.94 -48.91
CA TRP A 272 0.59 56.89 -47.49
C TRP A 272 -0.14 55.59 -47.19
N ILE A 273 0.24 54.96 -46.09
CA ILE A 273 -0.50 53.84 -45.51
C ILE A 273 -1.38 54.46 -44.43
N MET A 274 -2.68 54.31 -44.58
CA MET A 274 -3.65 54.70 -43.57
C MET A 274 -4.17 53.44 -42.91
N VAL A 275 -4.09 53.40 -41.60
CA VAL A 275 -4.72 52.37 -40.79
C VAL A 275 -5.80 53.04 -39.97
N GLU A 276 -7.01 52.52 -40.07
CA GLU A 276 -8.22 53.07 -39.50
C GLU A 276 -8.86 52.03 -38.58
N PHE A 277 -9.34 52.48 -37.41
CA PHE A 277 -10.06 51.67 -36.43
C PHE A 277 -11.41 52.30 -36.20
N CYS A 278 -12.46 51.61 -36.60
CA CYS A 278 -13.83 52.06 -36.42
C CYS A 278 -14.54 51.21 -35.38
N ASN A 279 -15.22 51.85 -34.43
CA ASN A 279 -16.10 51.16 -33.50
C ASN A 279 -17.55 51.24 -33.98
N VAL A 280 -18.22 50.10 -34.14
CA VAL A 280 -19.59 50.03 -34.66
C VAL A 280 -20.73 50.21 -33.64
N SER A 281 -20.49 50.33 -32.32
CA SER A 281 -21.62 50.30 -31.38
C SER A 281 -21.56 51.12 -30.09
N MET A 282 -20.66 52.10 -29.97
CA MET A 282 -20.59 52.93 -28.75
C MET A 282 -21.31 54.27 -28.92
N THR A 283 -22.03 54.70 -27.87
CA THR A 283 -22.92 55.89 -27.88
C THR A 283 -22.57 56.93 -26.81
N ASP A 284 -21.45 56.77 -26.10
CA ASP A 284 -21.01 57.65 -25.01
C ASP A 284 -19.65 58.30 -25.36
N ASP A 285 -19.68 59.57 -25.77
CA ASP A 285 -18.52 60.33 -26.30
C ASP A 285 -17.43 60.57 -25.22
N ASP A 286 -17.80 60.67 -23.95
CA ASP A 286 -16.90 61.16 -22.87
C ASP A 286 -15.87 60.10 -22.41
N HIS A 287 -16.17 58.81 -22.52
CA HIS A 287 -15.27 57.74 -22.04
C HIS A 287 -14.30 57.22 -23.12
N MET A 288 -14.65 57.48 -24.38
CA MET A 288 -13.82 57.13 -25.52
C MET A 288 -12.62 58.05 -25.65
N GLU A 289 -12.78 59.34 -25.37
CA GLU A 289 -11.68 60.30 -25.43
C GLU A 289 -10.48 59.89 -24.55
N PHE A 290 -10.70 59.37 -23.34
CA PHE A 290 -9.60 58.98 -22.45
C PHE A 290 -8.89 57.67 -22.86
N VAL A 291 -9.65 56.63 -23.21
CA VAL A 291 -9.07 55.36 -23.67
C VAL A 291 -8.32 55.58 -24.98
N TYR A 292 -8.87 56.42 -25.86
CA TYR A 292 -8.23 56.81 -27.10
C TYR A 292 -7.00 57.67 -26.89
N SER A 293 -7.07 58.70 -26.05
CA SER A 293 -5.91 59.53 -25.69
C SER A 293 -4.79 58.67 -25.12
N TRP A 294 -5.06 57.79 -24.15
CA TRP A 294 -3.96 57.01 -23.55
C TRP A 294 -3.30 56.02 -24.51
N ILE A 295 -4.09 55.29 -25.32
CA ILE A 295 -3.50 54.29 -26.22
C ILE A 295 -2.87 54.94 -27.45
N PHE A 296 -3.49 56.01 -27.96
CA PHE A 296 -3.09 56.63 -29.20
C PHE A 296 -2.19 57.86 -29.01
N ASP A 297 -2.16 58.58 -27.90
CA ASP A 297 -1.23 59.72 -27.70
C ASP A 297 0.26 59.29 -27.68
N ARG A 298 0.54 57.98 -27.48
CA ARG A 298 1.87 57.38 -27.69
C ARG A 298 2.12 56.84 -29.11
N ALA A 299 1.07 56.61 -29.90
CA ALA A 299 1.10 55.99 -31.22
C ALA A 299 0.80 56.96 -32.38
N LEU A 300 0.11 58.08 -32.10
CA LEU A 300 -0.29 59.07 -33.07
C LEU A 300 0.89 59.91 -33.48
N ASN A 301 0.82 60.35 -34.73
CA ASN A 301 1.79 61.27 -35.27
C ASN A 301 1.66 62.62 -34.54
N GLN A 302 2.69 63.01 -33.80
CA GLN A 302 2.77 64.27 -33.05
C GLN A 302 2.60 65.53 -33.91
N ASP A 303 2.63 65.37 -35.25
CA ASP A 303 2.42 66.44 -36.22
C ASP A 303 0.93 66.84 -36.39
N PHE A 304 -0.02 66.04 -35.90
CA PHE A 304 -1.47 66.29 -35.97
C PHE A 304 -2.07 66.49 -34.57
N SER A 305 -3.10 67.34 -34.43
CA SER A 305 -3.80 67.46 -33.14
C SER A 305 -4.69 66.24 -32.90
N GLU A 306 -5.03 65.97 -31.63
CA GLU A 306 -5.89 64.83 -31.24
C GLU A 306 -7.30 64.90 -31.85
N GLU A 307 -7.77 66.09 -32.24
CA GLU A 307 -9.01 66.27 -33.00
C GLU A 307 -8.85 65.87 -34.48
N ASP A 308 -7.66 66.08 -35.07
CA ASP A 308 -7.41 65.83 -36.51
C ASP A 308 -7.27 64.33 -36.88
N ASN A 309 -7.10 63.45 -35.89
CA ASN A 309 -6.97 62.00 -36.12
C ASN A 309 -8.28 61.23 -35.89
N ARG A 310 -9.40 61.93 -35.69
CA ARG A 310 -10.74 61.35 -35.54
C ARG A 310 -11.52 61.52 -36.83
N SER A 311 -12.22 60.47 -37.26
CA SER A 311 -13.17 60.51 -38.36
C SER A 311 -14.47 59.82 -37.97
N ARG A 312 -15.58 60.13 -38.64
CA ARG A 312 -16.86 59.43 -38.41
C ARG A 312 -17.25 58.65 -39.67
N ARG A 313 -17.45 57.34 -39.54
CA ARG A 313 -17.94 56.46 -40.60
C ARG A 313 -19.41 56.19 -40.40
N ALA A 314 -20.20 56.32 -41.46
CA ALA A 314 -21.61 55.97 -41.41
C ALA A 314 -21.81 54.50 -41.78
N THR A 315 -22.37 53.69 -40.89
CA THR A 315 -22.89 52.37 -41.25
C THR A 315 -24.41 52.37 -41.33
N TRP A 316 -24.95 51.73 -42.38
CA TRP A 316 -26.39 51.66 -42.62
C TRP A 316 -26.94 50.33 -42.11
N SER A 317 -27.51 50.32 -40.89
CA SER A 317 -28.15 49.14 -40.30
C SER A 317 -29.68 49.25 -40.40
N GLY A 318 -30.23 48.75 -41.51
CA GLY A 318 -31.69 48.63 -41.72
C GLY A 318 -32.42 49.95 -41.99
N TYR A 319 -32.55 50.85 -40.99
CA TYR A 319 -33.29 52.12 -41.06
C TYR A 319 -32.75 53.28 -40.19
N GLU A 320 -31.70 53.07 -39.37
CA GLU A 320 -31.09 54.13 -38.56
C GLU A 320 -29.65 54.40 -39.02
N PHE A 321 -29.21 55.65 -38.87
CA PHE A 321 -27.84 56.08 -39.18
C PHE A 321 -27.04 56.01 -37.90
N GLU A 322 -26.14 55.04 -37.81
CA GLU A 322 -25.23 54.89 -36.66
C GLU A 322 -23.87 55.45 -37.10
N PRO A 323 -23.48 56.65 -36.60
CA PRO A 323 -22.13 57.15 -36.82
C PRO A 323 -21.17 56.32 -35.96
N ASN A 324 -20.25 55.64 -36.62
CA ASN A 324 -19.12 54.98 -35.99
C ASN A 324 -18.02 56.01 -35.85
N GLU A 325 -17.53 56.20 -34.64
CA GLU A 325 -16.29 56.95 -34.47
C GLU A 325 -15.12 56.07 -34.87
N CYS A 326 -14.25 56.64 -35.69
CA CYS A 326 -13.06 56.01 -36.22
C CYS A 326 -11.85 56.86 -35.86
N ILE A 327 -10.73 56.18 -35.63
CA ILE A 327 -9.43 56.82 -35.46
C ILE A 327 -8.52 56.29 -36.54
N PHE A 328 -7.71 57.16 -37.12
CA PHE A 328 -6.74 56.74 -38.09
C PHE A 328 -5.34 57.23 -37.73
N PHE A 329 -4.35 56.48 -38.15
CA PHE A 329 -2.98 56.95 -38.24
C PHE A 329 -2.45 56.74 -39.65
N THR A 330 -1.47 57.55 -40.02
CA THR A 330 -0.85 57.48 -41.34
C THR A 330 0.65 57.28 -41.24
N GLU A 331 1.18 56.40 -42.08
CA GLU A 331 2.61 56.16 -42.26
C GLU A 331 3.01 56.53 -43.69
N TYR A 332 4.04 57.35 -43.84
CA TYR A 332 4.52 57.78 -45.15
C TYR A 332 5.59 56.84 -45.71
N VAL A 333 5.37 56.34 -46.93
CA VAL A 333 6.34 55.49 -47.63
C VAL A 333 6.95 56.25 -48.79
N VAL A 334 8.28 56.46 -48.74
CA VAL A 334 9.02 57.10 -49.82
C VAL A 334 9.16 56.19 -51.04
N SER A 335 9.39 56.79 -52.22
CA SER A 335 9.51 56.04 -53.48
C SER A 335 10.53 54.90 -53.41
N ASN A 336 10.19 53.77 -54.04
CA ASN A 336 11.00 52.54 -54.11
C ASN A 336 11.33 51.86 -52.77
N GLN A 337 10.66 52.22 -51.67
CA GLN A 337 10.64 51.40 -50.46
C GLN A 337 9.56 50.33 -50.59
N TYR A 338 9.98 49.14 -51.01
CA TYR A 338 9.09 47.99 -51.19
C TYR A 338 8.79 47.25 -49.88
N ASN A 339 9.50 47.58 -48.81
CA ASN A 339 9.34 47.02 -47.48
C ASN A 339 9.67 48.09 -46.43
N THR A 340 8.73 48.36 -45.53
CA THR A 340 8.97 49.21 -44.34
C THR A 340 8.28 48.58 -43.14
N SER A 341 8.82 48.84 -41.96
CA SER A 341 8.28 48.31 -40.71
C SER A 341 8.20 49.38 -39.65
N TRP A 342 7.09 49.44 -38.95
CA TRP A 342 6.89 50.31 -37.80
C TRP A 342 6.16 49.53 -36.72
N SER A 343 6.29 49.96 -35.47
CA SER A 343 5.74 49.25 -34.33
C SER A 343 4.88 50.16 -33.48
N PHE A 344 3.75 49.63 -33.02
CA PHE A 344 2.88 50.30 -32.07
C PHE A 344 2.89 49.57 -30.74
N PRO A 345 3.22 50.26 -29.64
CA PRO A 345 3.05 49.70 -28.32
C PRO A 345 1.56 49.47 -28.04
N TYR A 346 1.24 48.41 -27.29
CA TYR A 346 -0.07 48.14 -26.68
C TYR A 346 -1.24 47.80 -27.62
N PHE A 347 -0.98 47.80 -28.93
CA PHE A 347 -2.01 47.62 -29.95
C PHE A 347 -2.70 46.23 -29.90
N GLY A 348 -1.99 45.18 -29.45
CA GLY A 348 -2.58 43.84 -29.28
C GLY A 348 -3.71 43.77 -28.23
N MET A 349 -3.72 44.69 -27.25
CA MET A 349 -4.76 44.74 -26.21
C MET A 349 -6.12 45.20 -26.73
N MET A 350 -6.18 45.88 -27.89
CA MET A 350 -7.44 46.38 -28.46
C MET A 350 -8.30 45.28 -29.09
N THR A 351 -7.67 44.22 -29.60
CA THR A 351 -8.38 43.18 -30.36
C THR A 351 -9.34 42.35 -29.54
N ASP A 352 -9.19 42.41 -28.21
CA ASP A 352 -9.99 41.67 -27.26
C ASP A 352 -10.97 42.60 -26.51
N LEU A 353 -11.34 43.74 -27.11
CA LEU A 353 -12.43 44.60 -26.63
C LEU A 353 -13.80 44.23 -27.23
N SER A 354 -13.87 43.21 -28.08
CA SER A 354 -15.12 42.80 -28.75
C SER A 354 -16.00 41.95 -27.83
N ASN A 355 -16.72 42.58 -26.91
CA ASN A 355 -17.91 42.05 -26.23
C ASN A 355 -19.10 43.00 -26.48
N SER A 356 -20.32 42.54 -26.15
CA SER A 356 -21.60 43.08 -26.63
C SER A 356 -21.92 44.56 -26.32
N TRP A 357 -21.02 45.26 -25.63
CA TRP A 357 -21.20 46.65 -25.19
C TRP A 357 -20.16 47.62 -25.79
N ILE A 358 -18.92 47.16 -26.04
CA ILE A 358 -17.85 47.98 -26.62
C ILE A 358 -17.77 47.82 -28.14
N GLY A 359 -18.49 46.86 -28.73
CA GLY A 359 -18.59 46.73 -30.18
C GLY A 359 -17.41 46.02 -30.83
N GLU A 360 -17.63 45.51 -32.03
CA GLU A 360 -16.55 44.96 -32.85
C GLU A 360 -15.72 46.14 -33.39
N PHE A 361 -14.40 46.12 -33.17
CA PHE A 361 -13.52 47.07 -33.84
C PHE A 361 -13.26 46.59 -35.27
N GLU A 362 -13.60 47.41 -36.25
CA GLU A 362 -13.23 47.20 -37.64
C GLU A 362 -11.89 47.91 -37.90
N MET A 363 -10.81 47.14 -38.08
CA MET A 363 -9.56 47.67 -38.59
C MET A 363 -9.57 47.63 -40.12
N THR A 364 -9.40 48.79 -40.75
CA THR A 364 -9.21 48.90 -42.20
C THR A 364 -7.82 49.45 -42.50
N VAL A 365 -7.09 48.78 -43.39
CA VAL A 365 -5.80 49.29 -43.90
C VAL A 365 -5.95 49.66 -45.37
N ASN A 366 -5.65 50.90 -45.69
CA ASN A 366 -5.74 51.44 -47.04
C ASN A 366 -4.42 52.10 -47.44
N VAL A 367 -4.02 51.94 -48.70
CA VAL A 367 -2.90 52.72 -49.28
C VAL A 367 -3.47 53.84 -50.13
N CYS A 368 -3.18 55.08 -49.76
CA CYS A 368 -3.47 56.27 -50.54
C CYS A 368 -2.29 56.59 -51.45
N THR A 369 -2.48 56.55 -52.77
CA THR A 369 -1.46 57.02 -53.72
C THR A 369 -1.77 58.49 -54.06
N SER A 370 -0.97 59.44 -53.59
CA SER A 370 -1.23 60.85 -53.89
C SER A 370 -0.81 61.19 -55.33
N GLU A 371 -1.75 61.54 -56.20
CA GLU A 371 -1.44 62.27 -57.44
C GLU A 371 -1.32 63.80 -57.19
N TYR A 372 -1.63 64.28 -55.98
CA TYR A 372 -1.63 65.71 -55.59
C TYR A 372 -0.59 66.02 -54.50
N ARG A 373 0.55 66.60 -54.91
CA ARG A 373 1.72 66.94 -54.07
C ARG A 373 1.55 68.07 -53.03
N TRP A 374 0.34 68.58 -52.79
CA TRP A 374 0.14 69.81 -51.98
C TRP A 374 -0.75 69.66 -50.75
N GLN A 375 -1.16 68.45 -50.39
CA GLN A 375 -1.83 68.14 -49.12
C GLN A 375 -0.94 67.17 -48.36
N GLN A 376 -0.60 67.48 -47.11
CA GLN A 376 0.21 66.61 -46.26
C GLN A 376 -0.72 65.51 -45.72
N GLY A 377 -0.40 64.23 -45.95
CA GLY A 377 -1.24 63.10 -45.53
C GLY A 377 -2.38 62.74 -46.50
N CYS A 378 -3.14 61.70 -46.17
CA CYS A 378 -4.40 61.36 -46.84
C CYS A 378 -5.51 62.40 -46.54
N GLU A 379 -5.20 63.65 -46.17
CA GLU A 379 -6.20 64.67 -45.87
C GLU A 379 -6.78 65.29 -47.14
N ILE A 380 -8.09 65.47 -47.15
CA ILE A 380 -8.78 66.26 -48.16
C ILE A 380 -9.20 67.58 -47.53
N ALA A 381 -8.99 68.66 -48.28
CA ALA A 381 -9.34 70.03 -47.91
C ALA A 381 -10.78 70.13 -47.36
N ASN A 382 -10.89 70.71 -46.17
CA ASN A 382 -12.09 71.24 -45.55
C ASN A 382 -13.00 71.87 -46.62
N HIS A 383 -13.98 71.11 -47.08
CA HIS A 383 -14.93 71.56 -48.09
C HIS A 383 -16.24 71.78 -47.37
N ASP A 384 -16.42 73.01 -46.85
CA ASP A 384 -17.70 73.56 -46.44
C ASP A 384 -18.73 73.29 -47.56
N PHE A 385 -19.51 72.23 -47.39
CA PHE A 385 -20.66 71.99 -48.25
C PHE A 385 -21.78 72.89 -47.72
N ASP A 386 -22.03 74.00 -48.43
CA ASP A 386 -23.17 74.88 -48.17
C ASP A 386 -24.49 74.06 -48.15
N ASP A 387 -25.13 74.09 -46.98
CA ASP A 387 -26.19 73.24 -46.40
C ASP A 387 -27.59 73.35 -47.06
N ASP A 388 -27.68 73.71 -48.35
CA ASP A 388 -28.95 74.18 -48.94
C ASP A 388 -29.69 73.19 -49.86
N GLN A 389 -29.25 71.91 -49.99
CA GLN A 389 -29.90 70.93 -50.89
C GLN A 389 -30.43 69.64 -50.25
N PHE A 390 -30.30 69.45 -48.93
CA PHE A 390 -31.04 68.43 -48.20
C PHE A 390 -32.07 69.10 -47.29
N GLY A 391 -33.32 68.60 -47.31
CA GLY A 391 -34.44 69.23 -46.58
C GLY A 391 -34.26 69.26 -45.06
N PRO A 392 -35.21 69.86 -44.30
CA PRO A 392 -35.00 70.37 -42.93
C PRO A 392 -34.89 69.31 -41.82
N TYR A 393 -34.48 68.08 -42.13
CA TYR A 393 -34.23 67.04 -41.14
C TYR A 393 -32.92 66.35 -41.50
N TYR A 394 -31.91 66.58 -40.65
CA TYR A 394 -30.54 66.05 -40.66
C TYR A 394 -29.52 66.78 -41.57
N SER A 395 -29.02 67.94 -41.09
CA SER A 395 -27.71 68.47 -41.48
C SER A 395 -26.64 67.62 -40.75
N LEU A 396 -26.03 66.68 -41.46
CA LEU A 396 -24.95 65.84 -40.92
C LEU A 396 -23.70 66.24 -41.69
N SER A 397 -22.91 67.16 -41.10
CA SER A 397 -21.59 67.47 -41.64
C SER A 397 -20.67 66.32 -41.25
N ILE A 398 -20.21 65.59 -42.26
CA ILE A 398 -19.21 64.52 -42.14
C ILE A 398 -17.91 65.20 -42.53
N ASP A 399 -17.44 66.16 -41.74
CA ASP A 399 -16.46 67.13 -42.24
C ASP A 399 -15.02 66.61 -42.28
N ASP A 400 -14.64 65.54 -41.57
CA ASP A 400 -13.21 65.23 -41.40
C ASP A 400 -12.85 63.75 -41.62
N HIS A 401 -13.29 63.14 -42.73
CA HIS A 401 -12.77 61.82 -43.12
C HIS A 401 -11.63 61.93 -44.15
N PRO A 402 -10.39 61.50 -43.86
CA PRO A 402 -9.25 61.64 -44.77
C PRO A 402 -9.49 60.97 -46.13
N LEU A 403 -10.16 59.82 -46.16
CA LEU A 403 -10.45 59.13 -47.42
C LEU A 403 -11.47 59.79 -48.36
N HIS A 404 -12.14 60.89 -47.98
CA HIS A 404 -13.21 61.48 -48.77
C HIS A 404 -12.71 62.05 -50.11
N ALA A 405 -12.97 61.39 -51.24
CA ALA A 405 -12.46 61.71 -52.60
C ALA A 405 -11.01 61.28 -52.94
N SER A 406 -10.45 60.31 -52.21
CA SER A 406 -9.14 59.71 -52.51
C SER A 406 -9.21 58.47 -53.43
N ARG A 407 -8.10 58.15 -54.11
CA ARG A 407 -7.87 56.86 -54.78
C ARG A 407 -7.12 55.96 -53.82
N PHE A 408 -7.70 54.83 -53.44
CA PHE A 408 -7.08 53.92 -52.49
C PHE A 408 -6.95 52.50 -53.03
N ILE A 409 -5.92 51.81 -52.56
CA ILE A 409 -5.66 50.40 -52.87
C ILE A 409 -5.91 49.61 -51.58
N PRO A 410 -6.86 48.66 -51.58
CA PRO A 410 -7.04 47.75 -50.45
C PRO A 410 -5.76 46.97 -50.19
N VAL A 411 -5.35 46.89 -48.93
CA VAL A 411 -4.15 46.17 -48.52
C VAL A 411 -4.55 44.78 -48.03
N SER A 412 -3.86 43.74 -48.50
CA SER A 412 -4.03 42.41 -47.93
C SER A 412 -3.31 42.36 -46.58
N VAL A 413 -4.05 42.30 -45.49
CA VAL A 413 -3.48 42.13 -44.15
C VAL A 413 -3.36 40.64 -43.83
N SER A 414 -2.21 40.26 -43.29
CA SER A 414 -1.89 38.91 -42.81
C SER A 414 -1.01 39.02 -41.57
N GLY A 415 -0.79 37.96 -40.82
CA GLY A 415 0.02 38.05 -39.60
C GLY A 415 -0.07 36.83 -38.73
N ASP A 416 0.67 36.82 -37.63
CA ASP A 416 0.54 35.81 -36.59
C ASP A 416 -0.86 35.97 -35.94
N PRO A 417 -1.75 34.95 -36.00
CA PRO A 417 -3.08 35.03 -35.38
C PRO A 417 -3.02 35.25 -33.86
N CYS A 418 -1.84 35.14 -33.25
CA CYS A 418 -1.64 35.39 -31.83
C CYS A 418 -1.36 36.86 -31.49
N ALA A 419 -1.09 37.72 -32.48
CA ALA A 419 -0.94 39.15 -32.26
C ALA A 419 -2.31 39.87 -32.23
N TRP A 420 -3.28 39.36 -32.98
CA TRP A 420 -4.60 39.95 -33.19
C TRP A 420 -5.62 38.82 -33.21
N ASN A 421 -6.58 38.79 -32.27
CA ASN A 421 -7.66 37.81 -32.30
C ASN A 421 -8.61 38.12 -33.47
N TRP A 422 -8.29 37.64 -34.67
CA TRP A 422 -9.20 37.71 -35.80
C TRP A 422 -10.37 36.80 -35.49
N SER A 423 -11.55 37.40 -35.24
CA SER A 423 -12.81 36.69 -35.13
C SER A 423 -13.17 36.02 -36.48
N THR A 424 -12.57 34.86 -36.73
CA THR A 424 -13.21 33.83 -37.55
C THR A 424 -13.45 32.64 -36.64
N SER A 425 -14.70 32.51 -36.23
CA SER A 425 -15.25 31.42 -35.41
C SER A 425 -14.51 30.08 -35.56
N GLY A 426 -13.70 29.76 -34.55
CA GLY A 426 -13.24 28.42 -34.25
C GLY A 426 -11.92 28.01 -34.91
N ILE A 427 -10.82 28.18 -34.18
CA ILE A 427 -9.76 27.20 -33.87
C ILE A 427 -8.74 27.95 -32.99
N ASN A 428 -8.79 27.73 -31.67
CA ASN A 428 -7.74 28.16 -30.76
C ASN A 428 -6.52 27.27 -30.95
N ALA A 429 -5.49 27.79 -31.62
CA ALA A 429 -4.19 27.15 -31.72
C ALA A 429 -3.06 28.19 -31.71
N CYS A 430 -3.07 29.06 -30.69
CA CYS A 430 -1.89 29.83 -30.30
C CYS A 430 -1.22 29.12 -29.13
N GLY A 431 0.01 28.66 -29.34
CA GLY A 431 0.87 28.22 -28.25
C GLY A 431 1.31 29.46 -27.48
N VAL A 432 0.92 29.56 -26.21
CA VAL A 432 1.25 30.64 -25.27
C VAL A 432 2.75 30.96 -25.37
N PRO A 433 3.17 32.11 -25.92
CA PRO A 433 4.54 32.57 -25.76
C PRO A 433 4.74 32.99 -24.30
N ASP A 434 5.98 33.02 -23.82
CA ASP A 434 6.31 33.51 -22.46
C ASP A 434 5.86 34.98 -22.22
N ASP A 435 5.44 35.70 -23.27
CA ASP A 435 4.73 36.99 -23.24
C ASP A 435 3.26 36.83 -23.66
N CYS A 436 2.44 36.14 -22.87
CA CYS A 436 1.02 36.03 -23.16
C CYS A 436 0.25 37.32 -22.88
N THR A 437 -0.87 37.49 -23.57
CA THR A 437 -1.90 38.50 -23.25
C THR A 437 -3.13 37.75 -22.75
N GLU A 438 -3.57 38.04 -21.53
CA GLU A 438 -4.79 37.43 -20.99
C GLU A 438 -5.87 38.48 -20.84
N ARG A 439 -7.05 38.17 -21.39
CA ARG A 439 -8.29 38.88 -21.15
C ARG A 439 -9.12 38.11 -20.14
N SER A 440 -9.69 38.83 -19.17
CA SER A 440 -10.74 38.32 -18.31
C SER A 440 -11.98 39.19 -18.45
N ASP A 441 -13.05 38.64 -19.03
CA ASP A 441 -14.42 39.14 -18.83
C ASP A 441 -14.85 38.61 -17.47
N TRP A 442 -14.51 39.37 -16.44
CA TRP A 442 -14.46 38.85 -15.11
C TRP A 442 -15.85 38.86 -14.48
N GLN A 443 -16.53 37.70 -14.46
CA GLN A 443 -17.94 37.61 -14.03
C GLN A 443 -18.16 37.16 -12.58
N SER A 444 -17.11 36.75 -11.84
CA SER A 444 -17.03 36.59 -10.36
C SER A 444 -15.87 35.67 -9.92
N GLY A 445 -15.35 35.89 -8.71
CA GLY A 445 -14.37 35.03 -8.02
C GLY A 445 -12.91 35.46 -8.22
N PRO A 446 -11.91 34.86 -7.55
CA PRO A 446 -10.53 35.27 -7.70
C PRO A 446 -9.97 35.01 -9.11
N PHE A 447 -9.40 36.04 -9.74
CA PHE A 447 -8.70 35.94 -11.01
C PHE A 447 -7.18 35.96 -10.78
N ILE A 448 -6.43 35.08 -11.44
CA ILE A 448 -4.96 35.07 -11.35
C ILE A 448 -4.42 34.94 -12.78
N SER A 449 -3.63 35.92 -13.20
CA SER A 449 -2.94 35.92 -14.48
C SER A 449 -1.44 35.87 -14.30
N ASP A 450 -0.78 35.06 -15.13
CA ASP A 450 0.68 34.97 -15.23
C ASP A 450 1.22 35.62 -16.52
N CYS A 451 0.38 36.39 -17.21
CA CYS A 451 0.72 37.00 -18.49
C CYS A 451 1.45 38.32 -18.35
N ALA A 452 2.34 38.60 -19.32
CA ALA A 452 3.14 39.82 -19.37
C ALA A 452 2.30 41.07 -19.65
N SER A 453 1.18 40.89 -20.35
CA SER A 453 0.14 41.90 -20.61
C SER A 453 -1.22 41.36 -20.17
N VAL A 454 -2.01 42.13 -19.43
CA VAL A 454 -3.33 41.68 -18.94
C VAL A 454 -4.39 42.75 -19.16
N PHE A 455 -5.54 42.35 -19.71
CA PHE A 455 -6.73 43.18 -19.82
C PHE A 455 -7.84 42.60 -18.93
N ILE A 456 -8.30 43.40 -17.97
CA ILE A 456 -9.41 43.05 -17.09
C ILE A 456 -10.59 43.93 -17.47
N PHE A 457 -11.69 43.31 -17.88
CA PHE A 457 -12.97 43.98 -18.02
C PHE A 457 -13.95 43.39 -17.01
N ASP A 458 -14.45 44.23 -16.11
CA ASP A 458 -15.48 43.83 -15.16
C ASP A 458 -16.75 44.68 -15.36
N ASP A 459 -17.82 44.00 -15.76
CA ASP A 459 -19.17 44.56 -15.86
C ASP A 459 -20.06 44.17 -14.67
N ASN A 460 -19.51 43.54 -13.62
CA ASN A 460 -20.31 43.09 -12.50
C ASN A 460 -20.82 44.26 -11.67
N ALA A 461 -22.13 44.43 -11.70
CA ALA A 461 -22.83 45.23 -10.71
C ALA A 461 -22.98 44.44 -9.40
N TYR A 462 -22.74 45.11 -8.26
CA TYR A 462 -22.95 44.58 -6.90
C TYR A 462 -22.09 43.37 -6.52
N GLY A 463 -20.77 43.49 -6.69
CA GLY A 463 -19.78 42.44 -6.39
C GLY A 463 -18.56 42.95 -5.64
N SER A 464 -17.81 42.01 -5.07
CA SER A 464 -16.45 42.28 -4.58
C SER A 464 -15.52 41.18 -5.07
N ASP A 465 -14.52 41.54 -5.86
CA ASP A 465 -13.69 40.57 -6.57
C ASP A 465 -12.20 40.95 -6.49
N ASN A 466 -11.32 39.96 -6.59
CA ASN A 466 -9.86 40.16 -6.51
C ASN A 466 -9.04 39.52 -7.65
N ALA A 467 -8.15 40.31 -8.25
CA ALA A 467 -7.31 39.88 -9.36
C ALA A 467 -5.84 39.92 -8.94
N THR A 468 -5.07 38.92 -9.31
CA THR A 468 -3.62 38.88 -9.08
C THR A 468 -2.88 38.75 -10.40
N LEU A 469 -2.03 39.73 -10.68
CA LEU A 469 -1.23 39.81 -11.89
C LEU A 469 0.23 39.51 -11.54
N LEU A 470 0.64 38.26 -11.75
CA LEU A 470 1.93 37.73 -11.28
C LEU A 470 3.12 38.29 -12.06
N ASN A 471 3.01 38.35 -13.38
CA ASN A 471 4.08 38.76 -14.29
C ASN A 471 3.69 39.91 -15.23
N ALA A 472 2.56 40.57 -14.98
CA ALA A 472 2.07 41.65 -15.83
C ALA A 472 2.95 42.91 -15.70
N SER A 473 3.82 43.10 -16.69
CA SER A 473 4.54 44.36 -16.92
C SER A 473 3.62 45.44 -17.52
N LEU A 474 2.48 45.02 -18.08
CA LEU A 474 1.46 45.88 -18.64
C LEU A 474 0.08 45.39 -18.19
N ALA A 475 -0.76 46.28 -17.66
CA ALA A 475 -2.12 45.92 -17.31
C ALA A 475 -3.10 47.04 -17.68
N MET A 476 -4.28 46.68 -18.18
CA MET A 476 -5.40 47.60 -18.33
C MET A 476 -6.59 47.03 -17.58
N ILE A 477 -7.16 47.83 -16.69
CA ILE A 477 -8.25 47.46 -15.80
C ILE A 477 -9.40 48.41 -16.11
N TYR A 478 -10.44 47.88 -16.72
CA TYR A 478 -11.67 48.60 -17.03
C TYR A 478 -12.81 48.04 -16.17
N GLN A 479 -13.35 48.88 -15.30
CA GLN A 479 -14.45 48.52 -14.42
C GLN A 479 -15.69 49.30 -14.83
N ASP A 480 -16.64 48.63 -15.49
CA ASP A 480 -17.94 49.15 -15.96
C ASP A 480 -19.11 48.72 -15.06
N GLY A 481 -18.82 48.04 -13.96
CA GLY A 481 -19.83 47.67 -12.98
C GLY A 481 -20.52 48.89 -12.36
N ALA A 482 -21.54 48.64 -11.54
CA ALA A 482 -22.06 49.66 -10.64
C ALA A 482 -22.12 49.10 -9.23
N TYR A 483 -21.66 49.87 -8.25
CA TYR A 483 -21.62 49.48 -6.85
C TYR A 483 -20.75 48.23 -6.60
N SER A 484 -19.61 48.11 -7.30
CA SER A 484 -18.64 47.05 -7.08
C SER A 484 -17.35 47.56 -6.45
N THR A 485 -16.69 46.68 -5.68
CA THR A 485 -15.38 46.94 -5.09
C THR A 485 -14.38 45.91 -5.62
N GLN A 486 -13.30 46.37 -6.23
CA GLN A 486 -12.28 45.48 -6.78
C GLN A 486 -10.92 45.66 -6.10
N ASP A 487 -10.22 44.55 -5.89
CA ASP A 487 -8.84 44.55 -5.45
C ASP A 487 -7.94 43.92 -6.53
N VAL A 488 -7.09 44.71 -7.17
CA VAL A 488 -6.13 44.22 -8.17
C VAL A 488 -4.71 44.28 -7.62
N PHE A 489 -4.07 43.12 -7.52
CA PHE A 489 -2.70 42.94 -7.02
C PHE A 489 -1.74 42.81 -8.18
N VAL A 490 -0.79 43.74 -8.33
CA VAL A 490 0.21 43.73 -9.40
C VAL A 490 1.59 43.42 -8.82
N CYS A 491 2.14 42.28 -9.22
CA CYS A 491 3.37 41.73 -8.65
C CYS A 491 4.66 42.27 -9.27
N VAL A 492 4.57 42.88 -10.46
CA VAL A 492 5.70 43.49 -11.17
C VAL A 492 5.91 44.92 -10.66
N VAL A 493 7.16 45.28 -10.35
CA VAL A 493 7.52 46.52 -9.65
C VAL A 493 7.62 47.75 -10.54
N ASP A 494 7.75 47.53 -11.85
CA ASP A 494 7.90 48.53 -12.91
C ASP A 494 6.80 48.43 -13.97
N ALA A 495 5.60 47.98 -13.57
CA ALA A 495 4.46 47.81 -14.46
C ALA A 495 3.87 49.15 -14.96
N ASP A 496 3.45 49.21 -16.22
CA ASP A 496 2.60 50.27 -16.77
C ASP A 496 1.13 49.82 -16.68
N ILE A 497 0.31 50.55 -15.94
CA ILE A 497 -1.04 50.17 -15.58
C ILE A 497 -2.01 51.28 -16.01
N LEU A 498 -2.98 50.95 -16.85
CA LEU A 498 -4.12 51.80 -17.13
C LEU A 498 -5.31 51.36 -16.28
N VAL A 499 -5.95 52.32 -15.63
CA VAL A 499 -7.16 52.11 -14.85
C VAL A 499 -8.27 52.99 -15.38
N VAL A 500 -9.39 52.39 -15.75
CA VAL A 500 -10.63 53.10 -16.07
C VAL A 500 -11.69 52.59 -15.12
N ASN A 501 -12.16 53.47 -14.25
CA ASN A 501 -13.13 53.13 -13.22
C ASN A 501 -14.43 53.90 -13.47
N GLU A 502 -15.49 53.21 -13.85
CA GLU A 502 -16.79 53.81 -14.18
C GLU A 502 -17.58 54.13 -12.91
N VAL A 503 -18.84 54.51 -13.10
CA VAL A 503 -19.73 55.14 -12.13
C VAL A 503 -20.10 54.23 -10.95
N TYR A 504 -20.03 54.78 -9.72
CA TYR A 504 -20.34 54.11 -8.44
C TYR A 504 -19.43 52.93 -8.06
N ASN A 505 -18.14 52.98 -8.40
CA ASN A 505 -17.21 51.88 -8.18
C ASN A 505 -16.02 52.24 -7.29
N GLU A 506 -15.52 51.27 -6.52
CA GLU A 506 -14.30 51.40 -5.75
C GLU A 506 -13.24 50.43 -6.29
N LEU A 507 -12.13 50.95 -6.80
CA LEU A 507 -11.04 50.15 -7.36
C LEU A 507 -9.75 50.34 -6.57
N ASN A 508 -9.29 49.28 -5.92
CA ASN A 508 -8.05 49.25 -5.17
C ASN A 508 -6.96 48.56 -5.98
N VAL A 509 -5.92 49.29 -6.37
CA VAL A 509 -4.78 48.75 -7.14
C VAL A 509 -3.56 48.67 -6.23
N TYR A 510 -3.17 47.46 -5.87
CA TYR A 510 -2.03 47.14 -5.01
C TYR A 510 -0.81 46.85 -5.87
N VAL A 511 0.06 47.83 -6.05
CA VAL A 511 1.28 47.68 -6.88
C VAL A 511 2.47 47.36 -6.00
N ARG A 512 3.12 46.22 -6.28
CA ARG A 512 4.30 45.77 -5.55
C ARG A 512 5.41 46.80 -5.69
N GLY A 513 5.97 47.26 -4.56
CA GLY A 513 7.13 48.14 -4.64
C GLY A 513 6.84 49.58 -5.11
N PHE A 514 5.57 50.00 -5.22
CA PHE A 514 5.20 51.33 -5.74
C PHE A 514 5.87 52.53 -5.02
N GLY A 515 6.23 52.41 -3.73
CA GLY A 515 6.97 53.45 -3.01
C GLY A 515 6.67 53.48 -1.52
N THR A 516 7.12 54.52 -0.80
CA THR A 516 7.05 54.56 0.68
C THR A 516 5.86 55.31 1.28
N SER A 517 4.96 55.86 0.45
CA SER A 517 3.83 56.69 0.92
C SER A 517 2.46 56.04 0.72
N ASN A 518 1.56 56.33 1.66
CA ASN A 518 0.17 55.87 1.75
C ASN A 518 -0.60 55.93 0.43
N ALA A 519 -1.66 55.11 0.36
CA ALA A 519 -2.61 55.03 -0.74
C ALA A 519 -2.87 56.38 -1.42
N VAL A 520 -2.65 56.47 -2.73
CA VAL A 520 -3.12 57.60 -3.52
C VAL A 520 -4.60 57.35 -3.76
N ASN A 521 -5.45 58.13 -3.09
CA ASN A 521 -6.89 58.03 -3.25
C ASN A 521 -7.37 59.13 -4.19
N ILE A 522 -8.01 58.70 -5.27
CA ILE A 522 -8.59 59.52 -6.32
C ILE A 522 -10.10 59.42 -6.16
N THR A 523 -10.70 60.43 -5.51
CA THR A 523 -12.16 60.50 -5.23
C THR A 523 -12.86 61.58 -6.07
N GLY A 524 -12.20 62.05 -7.13
CA GLY A 524 -12.70 63.14 -7.96
C GLY A 524 -13.62 62.60 -9.06
N ASN A 525 -14.79 63.22 -9.20
CA ASN A 525 -15.68 62.98 -10.35
C ASN A 525 -14.97 63.41 -11.64
N HIS A 526 -14.84 62.51 -12.61
CA HIS A 526 -14.13 62.72 -13.89
C HIS A 526 -12.68 63.20 -13.68
N ALA A 527 -11.95 62.51 -12.80
CA ALA A 527 -10.55 62.82 -12.53
C ALA A 527 -9.64 61.92 -13.37
N GLU A 528 -8.68 62.55 -14.04
CA GLU A 528 -7.69 61.86 -14.88
C GLU A 528 -6.27 62.25 -14.48
N GLY A 529 -5.32 61.35 -14.71
CA GLY A 529 -3.91 61.64 -14.51
C GLY A 529 -3.03 60.40 -14.49
N THR A 530 -1.76 60.60 -14.13
CA THR A 530 -0.79 59.52 -13.98
C THR A 530 -0.06 59.65 -12.65
N VAL A 531 0.07 58.54 -11.94
CA VAL A 531 0.87 58.42 -10.72
C VAL A 531 2.08 57.55 -11.03
N SER A 532 3.27 58.06 -10.77
CA SER A 532 4.51 57.28 -10.91
C SER A 532 5.00 56.77 -9.56
N GLY A 533 5.33 55.49 -9.51
CA GLY A 533 5.96 54.84 -8.36
C GLY A 533 7.47 55.05 -8.32
N GLU A 534 8.07 54.83 -7.15
CA GLU A 534 9.51 54.99 -6.90
C GLU A 534 10.39 54.00 -7.70
N LEU A 535 9.84 52.83 -8.04
CA LEU A 535 10.55 51.75 -8.75
C LEU A 535 10.24 51.67 -10.25
N GLY A 536 9.55 52.68 -10.80
CA GLY A 536 9.32 52.80 -12.24
C GLY A 536 7.91 52.46 -12.71
N ALA A 537 7.08 51.87 -11.85
CA ALA A 537 5.68 51.62 -12.18
C ALA A 537 4.94 52.93 -12.48
N GLN A 538 4.06 52.92 -13.47
CA GLN A 538 3.20 54.04 -13.82
C GLN A 538 1.75 53.57 -13.78
N VAL A 539 0.90 54.32 -13.10
CA VAL A 539 -0.55 54.08 -13.07
C VAL A 539 -1.23 55.29 -13.67
N SER A 540 -1.66 55.18 -14.92
CA SER A 540 -2.58 56.13 -15.54
C SER A 540 -4.00 55.78 -15.16
N TYR A 541 -4.81 56.77 -14.84
CA TYR A 541 -6.18 56.55 -14.38
C TYR A 541 -7.17 57.54 -14.98
N SER A 542 -8.39 57.05 -15.20
CA SER A 542 -9.60 57.86 -15.35
C SER A 542 -10.67 57.34 -14.41
N ASN A 543 -11.26 58.25 -13.64
CA ASN A 543 -12.23 57.94 -12.61
C ASN A 543 -13.56 58.62 -12.88
N GLY A 544 -14.61 57.82 -12.97
CA GLY A 544 -15.97 58.20 -13.24
C GLY A 544 -16.68 58.86 -12.05
N LEU A 545 -17.98 59.05 -12.20
CA LEU A 545 -18.81 59.72 -11.20
C LEU A 545 -19.02 58.86 -9.95
N TYR A 546 -18.84 59.46 -8.76
CA TYR A 546 -19.09 58.80 -7.47
C TYR A 546 -18.27 57.52 -7.27
N SER A 547 -17.07 57.50 -7.83
CA SER A 547 -16.16 56.37 -7.81
C SER A 547 -14.85 56.76 -7.16
N ASP A 548 -14.15 55.78 -6.62
CA ASP A 548 -12.88 55.97 -5.93
C ASP A 548 -11.83 55.00 -6.50
N ILE A 549 -10.67 55.52 -6.91
CA ILE A 549 -9.49 54.68 -7.22
C ILE A 549 -8.47 54.84 -6.10
N ASN A 550 -8.09 53.74 -5.47
CA ASN A 550 -7.07 53.70 -4.43
C ASN A 550 -5.82 52.95 -4.93
N ILE A 551 -4.73 53.67 -5.18
CA ILE A 551 -3.45 53.07 -5.58
C ILE A 551 -2.59 52.87 -4.34
N HIS A 552 -2.39 51.61 -3.96
CA HIS A 552 -1.67 51.22 -2.76
C HIS A 552 -0.24 50.77 -3.08
N HIS A 553 0.71 51.25 -2.28
CA HIS A 553 1.96 50.51 -2.13
C HIS A 553 1.70 49.19 -1.42
N TRP A 554 2.19 48.11 -2.02
CA TRP A 554 2.03 46.78 -1.47
C TRP A 554 3.39 46.08 -1.33
N THR A 555 3.64 45.51 -0.15
CA THR A 555 4.88 44.78 0.16
C THR A 555 4.70 43.27 0.06
N ASP A 556 3.54 42.82 -0.43
CA ASP A 556 3.13 41.42 -0.47
C ASP A 556 3.33 40.68 0.87
N PRO A 557 2.61 41.08 1.94
CA PRO A 557 2.75 40.45 3.25
C PRO A 557 2.25 38.99 3.29
N ASN A 558 1.45 38.58 2.30
CA ASN A 558 0.78 37.29 2.27
C ASN A 558 1.43 36.28 1.30
N GLY A 559 2.46 36.68 0.54
CA GLY A 559 3.09 35.84 -0.47
C GLY A 559 2.15 35.50 -1.62
N ILE A 560 1.32 36.48 -2.00
CA ILE A 560 0.46 36.42 -3.19
C ILE A 560 1.34 36.58 -4.45
N CYS A 561 2.46 37.32 -4.31
CA CYS A 561 3.62 37.36 -5.21
C CYS A 561 4.87 36.75 -4.52
#